data_AF-A0A6G0VHT7-F1
#
_entry.id   AF-A0A6G0VHT7-F1
#
_cell.length_a   1.000
_cell.length_b   1.000
_cell.length_c   1.000
_cell.angle_alpha   90.00
_cell.angle_beta   90.00
_cell.angle_gamma   90.00
#
_symmetry.space_group_name_H-M   'P 1'
#
loop_
_entity.id
_entity.type
_entity.pdbx_description
1 polymer ?
#
loop_
_entity_poly.entity_id
_entity_poly.type
_entity_poly.pdbx_seq_one_letter_code
_entity_poly.pdbx_strand_id
1 'polypeptide(L)'
;MFDLIEIIKSTYIKSYSLKTNTNWCVVSSKISTRFVCRKIFKCHHSSFHKKTPEENKKRKSKNNVYVKDGLPAVISIQNDHNHTVVSGEALSYLRPTRDVNIQFEEYFNSGLGISESIKIHEKKIELKHGINSTELANAHMNPKYRTVRYWYDEWKKLNLGPHSGIGVNK
;
A
#
# COMPACT_ATOMS: atom_id res chain seq x y z
N MET A 1 -24.36 7.00 -14.91
CA MET A 1 -24.56 5.57 -14.56
C MET A 1 -23.27 4.74 -14.67
N PHE A 2 -22.49 4.82 -15.76
CA PHE A 2 -21.16 4.17 -15.84
C PHE A 2 -20.16 4.61 -14.77
N ASP A 3 -20.11 5.92 -14.49
CA ASP A 3 -19.27 6.46 -13.41
C ASP A 3 -19.66 5.88 -12.04
N LEU A 4 -20.96 5.65 -11.80
CA LEU A 4 -21.45 5.08 -10.55
C LEU A 4 -20.96 3.64 -10.35
N ILE A 5 -20.99 2.83 -11.40
CA ILE A 5 -20.50 1.45 -11.37
C ILE A 5 -18.97 1.43 -11.17
N GLU A 6 -18.24 2.35 -11.79
CA GLU A 6 -16.79 2.45 -11.64
C GLU A 6 -16.36 2.98 -10.27
N ILE A 7 -17.15 3.92 -9.72
CA ILE A 7 -17.03 4.42 -8.35
C ILE A 7 -17.29 3.28 -7.37
N ILE A 8 -18.41 2.57 -7.46
CA ILE A 8 -18.77 1.43 -6.59
C ILE A 8 -17.69 0.34 -6.64
N LYS A 9 -17.16 0.04 -7.83
CA LYS A 9 -16.02 -0.90 -7.98
C LYS A 9 -14.78 -0.42 -7.22
N SER A 10 -14.44 0.87 -7.36
CA SER A 10 -13.27 1.47 -6.72
C SER A 10 -13.41 1.50 -5.20
N THR A 11 -14.57 1.90 -4.67
CA THR A 11 -14.83 1.94 -3.22
C THR A 11 -14.91 0.55 -2.60
N TYR A 12 -15.58 -0.41 -3.25
CA TYR A 12 -15.66 -1.78 -2.73
C TYR A 12 -14.28 -2.46 -2.70
N ILE A 13 -13.50 -2.37 -3.78
CA ILE A 13 -12.17 -2.98 -3.81
C ILE A 13 -11.23 -2.29 -2.82
N LYS A 14 -11.28 -0.96 -2.68
CA LYS A 14 -10.47 -0.23 -1.69
C LYS A 14 -10.79 -0.65 -0.25
N SER A 15 -12.07 -0.71 0.11
CA SER A 15 -12.49 -1.12 1.45
C SER A 15 -12.10 -2.58 1.74
N TYR A 16 -12.26 -3.47 0.75
CA TYR A 16 -11.82 -4.85 0.88
C TYR A 16 -10.29 -4.96 1.00
N SER A 17 -9.51 -4.23 0.18
CA SER A 17 -8.04 -4.16 0.28
C SER A 17 -7.56 -3.71 1.65
N LEU A 18 -8.22 -2.70 2.25
CA LEU A 18 -7.88 -2.20 3.58
C LEU A 18 -8.15 -3.25 4.64
N LYS A 19 -9.28 -3.96 4.54
CA LYS A 19 -9.66 -5.01 5.49
C LYS A 19 -8.71 -6.21 5.44
N THR A 20 -8.30 -6.62 4.24
CA THR A 20 -7.48 -7.83 4.04
C THR A 20 -6.00 -7.54 3.89
N ASN A 21 -5.60 -6.26 3.90
CA ASN A 21 -4.24 -5.79 3.66
C ASN A 21 -3.59 -6.39 2.40
N THR A 22 -4.37 -6.52 1.34
CA THR A 22 -3.97 -7.17 0.08
C THR A 22 -4.20 -6.25 -1.11
N ASN A 23 -3.38 -6.41 -2.15
CA ASN A 23 -3.52 -5.66 -3.39
C ASN A 23 -4.18 -6.51 -4.48
N TRP A 24 -5.26 -5.98 -5.06
CA TRP A 24 -6.09 -6.68 -6.04
C TRP A 24 -5.86 -6.15 -7.46
N CYS A 25 -5.54 -7.05 -8.39
CA CYS A 25 -5.36 -6.76 -9.82
C CYS A 25 -6.54 -7.27 -10.63
N VAL A 26 -7.01 -6.50 -11.61
CA VAL A 26 -7.99 -6.98 -12.60
C VAL A 26 -7.29 -7.92 -13.58
N VAL A 27 -7.68 -9.18 -13.61
CA VAL A 27 -7.07 -10.22 -14.47
C VAL A 27 -7.89 -10.46 -15.73
N SER A 28 -9.21 -10.30 -15.67
CA SER A 28 -10.03 -10.33 -16.88
C SER A 28 -11.24 -9.41 -16.78
N SER A 29 -11.68 -8.96 -17.96
CA SER A 29 -12.92 -8.22 -18.14
C SER A 29 -13.70 -8.85 -19.29
N LYS A 30 -14.75 -9.61 -18.97
CA LYS A 30 -15.63 -10.21 -20.00
C LYS A 30 -16.90 -9.38 -20.15
N ILE A 31 -17.43 -9.35 -21.37
CA ILE A 31 -18.78 -8.88 -21.69
C ILE A 31 -19.59 -10.14 -21.99
N SER A 32 -20.84 -10.19 -21.53
CA SER A 32 -21.77 -11.28 -21.82
C SER A 32 -23.17 -10.70 -21.96
N THR A 33 -24.03 -11.42 -22.67
CA THR A 33 -25.48 -11.13 -22.70
C THR A 33 -26.14 -11.27 -21.33
N ARG A 34 -25.46 -11.84 -20.33
CA ARG A 34 -25.97 -12.03 -18.97
C ARG A 34 -25.55 -10.95 -17.96
N PHE A 35 -24.61 -10.08 -18.31
CA PHE A 35 -24.11 -9.04 -17.40
C PHE A 35 -23.49 -7.86 -18.16
N VAL A 36 -23.71 -6.64 -17.66
CA VAL A 36 -23.13 -5.40 -18.22
C VAL A 36 -21.60 -5.48 -18.24
N CYS A 37 -21.03 -5.99 -17.15
CA CYS A 37 -19.60 -6.19 -17.04
C CYS A 37 -19.28 -7.23 -15.96
N ARG A 38 -18.26 -8.05 -16.21
CA ARG A 38 -17.66 -8.91 -15.20
C ARG A 38 -16.19 -8.58 -15.08
N LYS A 39 -15.73 -8.21 -13.87
CA LYS A 39 -14.30 -8.06 -13.55
C LYS A 39 -13.89 -9.16 -12.57
N ILE A 40 -12.76 -9.80 -12.87
CA ILE A 40 -12.15 -10.79 -11.98
C ILE A 40 -10.90 -10.16 -11.37
N PHE A 41 -10.82 -10.18 -10.05
CA PHE A 41 -9.69 -9.68 -9.27
C PHE A 41 -8.90 -10.83 -8.68
N LYS A 42 -7.58 -10.82 -8.83
CA LYS A 42 -6.65 -11.72 -8.13
C LYS A 42 -5.73 -10.91 -7.24
N CYS A 43 -5.39 -11.47 -6.07
CA CYS A 43 -4.36 -10.88 -5.23
C CYS A 43 -3.00 -11.05 -5.91
N HIS A 44 -2.23 -9.96 -6.01
CA HIS A 44 -0.89 -10.01 -6.56
C HIS A 44 0.05 -9.14 -5.72
N HIS A 45 1.19 -9.73 -5.32
CA HIS A 45 2.14 -9.07 -4.44
C HIS A 45 2.86 -7.89 -5.12
N SER A 46 3.13 -8.03 -6.42
CA SER A 46 3.86 -7.05 -7.20
C SER A 46 2.95 -6.09 -7.98
N SER A 47 3.40 -4.84 -8.10
CA SER A 47 2.82 -3.83 -8.99
C SER A 47 3.51 -3.76 -10.35
N PHE A 48 4.51 -4.61 -10.57
CA PHE A 48 5.29 -4.67 -11.80
C PHE A 48 4.35 -5.07 -12.95
N HIS A 49 4.34 -4.28 -14.04
CA HIS A 49 3.40 -4.35 -15.17
C HIS A 49 1.93 -3.99 -14.89
N LYS A 50 1.59 -3.35 -13.75
CA LYS A 50 0.24 -2.79 -13.58
C LYS A 50 0.04 -1.62 -14.54
N LYS A 51 -0.92 -1.75 -15.45
CA LYS A 51 -1.37 -0.65 -16.30
C LYS A 51 -1.98 0.45 -15.44
N THR A 52 -1.63 1.71 -15.73
CA THR A 52 -2.22 2.84 -15.03
C THR A 52 -3.74 2.90 -15.27
N PRO A 53 -4.52 3.56 -14.39
CA PRO A 53 -5.94 3.78 -14.62
C PRO A 53 -6.22 4.46 -15.97
N GLU A 54 -5.32 5.34 -16.44
CA GLU A 54 -5.43 5.98 -17.76
C GLU A 54 -5.26 4.96 -18.89
N GLU A 55 -4.29 4.05 -18.79
CA GLU A 55 -4.07 2.96 -19.75
C GLU A 55 -5.20 1.91 -19.74
N ASN A 56 -5.92 1.79 -18.62
CA ASN A 56 -7.07 0.90 -18.46
C ASN A 56 -8.40 1.50 -18.93
N LYS A 57 -8.43 2.75 -19.42
CA LYS A 57 -9.63 3.33 -20.06
C LYS A 57 -9.87 2.71 -21.43
N LYS A 58 -10.28 1.43 -21.48
CA LYS A 58 -11.11 0.96 -22.60
C LYS A 58 -12.47 1.63 -22.46
N ARG A 59 -12.58 2.82 -23.07
CA ARG A 59 -13.82 3.58 -23.28
C ARG A 59 -14.92 2.60 -23.69
N LYS A 60 -15.85 2.28 -22.79
CA LYS A 60 -17.13 1.67 -23.18
C LYS A 60 -18.15 2.78 -23.09
N SER A 61 -18.66 3.16 -24.26
CA SER A 61 -19.54 4.30 -24.40
C SER A 61 -20.81 4.12 -23.56
N LYS A 62 -21.43 5.24 -23.19
CA LYS A 62 -22.73 5.31 -22.52
C LYS A 62 -23.87 4.61 -23.32
N ASN A 63 -23.60 4.19 -24.56
CA ASN A 63 -24.55 3.57 -25.48
C ASN A 63 -24.50 2.04 -25.51
N ASN A 64 -23.90 1.38 -24.51
CA ASN A 64 -23.90 -0.08 -24.48
C ASN A 64 -25.31 -0.63 -24.21
N VAL A 65 -25.85 -1.40 -25.16
CA VAL A 65 -27.22 -1.98 -25.15
C VAL A 65 -27.53 -2.65 -23.81
N TYR A 66 -26.57 -3.39 -23.25
CA TYR A 66 -26.72 -4.14 -22.01
C TYR A 66 -26.98 -3.28 -20.75
N VAL A 67 -26.59 -1.99 -20.74
CA VAL A 67 -26.89 -1.08 -19.61
C VAL A 67 -28.35 -0.64 -19.64
N LYS A 68 -28.92 -0.51 -20.85
CA LYS A 68 -30.34 -0.16 -21.02
C LYS A 68 -31.24 -1.31 -20.60
N ASP A 69 -30.76 -2.55 -20.76
CA ASP A 69 -31.49 -3.77 -20.42
C ASP A 69 -31.48 -4.13 -18.92
N GLY A 70 -30.90 -3.28 -18.05
CA GLY A 70 -30.92 -3.49 -16.60
C GLY A 70 -30.07 -4.67 -16.09
N LEU A 71 -29.14 -5.18 -16.91
CA LEU A 71 -28.31 -6.33 -16.54
C LEU A 71 -27.35 -6.02 -15.38
N PRO A 72 -27.00 -7.01 -14.52
CA PRO A 72 -26.15 -6.77 -13.36
C PRO A 72 -24.67 -6.55 -13.74
N ALA A 73 -23.95 -5.86 -12.86
CA ALA A 73 -22.49 -5.82 -12.87
C ALA A 73 -21.94 -6.85 -11.87
N VAL A 74 -20.98 -7.67 -12.29
CA VAL A 74 -20.41 -8.76 -11.49
C VAL A 74 -18.96 -8.45 -11.11
N ILE A 75 -18.68 -8.45 -9.80
CA ILE A 75 -17.33 -8.39 -9.24
C ILE A 75 -17.01 -9.76 -8.67
N SER A 76 -15.95 -10.40 -9.16
CA SER A 76 -15.48 -11.70 -8.68
C SER A 76 -14.10 -11.53 -8.08
N ILE A 77 -13.94 -11.90 -6.81
CA ILE A 77 -12.65 -11.91 -6.12
C ILE A 77 -12.17 -13.36 -6.05
N GLN A 78 -10.98 -13.62 -6.56
CA GLN A 78 -10.31 -14.92 -6.46
C GLN A 78 -9.25 -14.81 -5.37
N ASN A 79 -9.52 -15.44 -4.22
CA ASN A 79 -8.64 -15.49 -3.05
C ASN A 79 -7.48 -16.50 -3.21
N ASP A 80 -7.12 -16.87 -4.44
CA ASP A 80 -5.95 -17.71 -4.68
C ASP A 80 -4.71 -16.83 -4.55
N HIS A 81 -4.09 -16.85 -3.36
CA HIS A 81 -2.83 -16.16 -3.12
C HIS A 81 -1.68 -17.04 -3.61
N ASN A 82 -0.87 -16.51 -4.52
CA ASN A 82 0.39 -17.17 -4.95
C ASN A 82 1.54 -16.93 -3.96
N HIS A 83 1.22 -16.49 -2.75
CA HIS A 83 2.16 -16.21 -1.67
C HIS A 83 1.45 -16.41 -0.33
N THR A 84 2.21 -16.77 0.70
CA THR A 84 1.72 -16.80 2.07
C THR A 84 1.43 -15.38 2.53
N VAL A 85 0.23 -15.12 3.03
CA VAL A 85 -0.21 -13.80 3.53
C VAL A 85 0.16 -13.55 5.01
N VAL A 86 0.57 -14.60 5.73
CA VAL A 86 0.81 -14.57 7.19
C VAL A 86 2.28 -14.81 7.55
N SER A 87 3.17 -15.00 6.57
CA SER A 87 4.60 -15.17 6.87
C SER A 87 5.23 -13.84 7.29
N GLY A 88 6.26 -13.90 8.14
CA GLY A 88 7.07 -12.72 8.49
C GLY A 88 7.63 -12.01 7.25
N GLU A 89 7.94 -12.77 6.20
CA GLU A 89 8.32 -12.24 4.89
C GLU A 89 7.22 -11.36 4.28
N ALA A 90 5.96 -11.83 4.23
CA ALA A 90 4.85 -11.05 3.70
C ALA A 90 4.56 -9.78 4.51
N LEU A 91 4.64 -9.89 5.83
CA LEU A 91 4.51 -8.77 6.76
C LEU A 91 5.61 -7.71 6.56
N SER A 92 6.80 -8.14 6.15
CA SER A 92 7.95 -7.25 5.92
C SER A 92 7.80 -6.33 4.69
N TYR A 93 6.81 -6.59 3.83
CA TYR A 93 6.53 -5.76 2.64
C TYR A 93 5.41 -4.75 2.87
N LEU A 94 4.78 -4.75 4.04
CA LEU A 94 3.75 -3.79 4.38
C LEU A 94 4.33 -2.38 4.43
N ARG A 95 3.53 -1.40 3.99
CA ARG A 95 3.94 0.01 4.07
C ARG A 95 3.80 0.48 5.51
N PRO A 96 4.79 1.16 6.11
CA PRO A 96 4.64 1.75 7.43
C PRO A 96 3.46 2.71 7.50
N THR A 97 2.82 2.77 8.67
CA THR A 97 1.79 3.79 8.93
C THR A 97 2.39 5.19 8.98
N ARG A 98 1.52 6.20 8.81
CA ARG A 98 1.91 7.59 9.04
C ARG A 98 2.31 7.85 10.50
N ASP A 99 1.64 7.20 11.45
CA ASP A 99 1.94 7.35 12.88
C ASP A 99 3.33 6.84 13.24
N VAL A 100 3.76 5.74 12.61
CA VAL A 100 5.13 5.24 12.76
C VAL A 100 6.14 6.22 12.18
N ASN A 101 5.86 6.82 11.00
CA ASN A 101 6.75 7.85 10.45
C ASN A 101 6.89 9.05 11.41
N ILE A 102 5.76 9.53 11.98
CA ILE A 102 5.77 10.64 12.95
C ILE A 102 6.62 10.29 14.18
N GLN A 103 6.51 9.07 14.71
CA GLN A 103 7.37 8.63 15.83
C GLN A 103 8.86 8.64 15.48
N PHE A 104 9.22 8.25 14.25
CA PHE A 104 10.61 8.33 13.81
C PHE A 104 11.08 9.78 13.64
N GLU A 105 10.24 10.68 13.14
CA GLU A 105 10.54 12.11 13.10
C GLU A 105 10.78 12.68 14.52
N GLU A 106 10.03 12.26 15.54
CA GLU A 106 10.26 12.63 16.95
C GLU A 106 11.62 12.13 17.46
N TYR A 107 12.02 10.90 17.12
CA TYR A 107 13.34 10.38 17.47
C TYR A 107 14.45 11.23 16.85
N PHE A 108 14.30 11.60 15.57
CA PHE A 108 15.29 12.44 14.88
C PHE A 108 15.35 13.85 15.46
N ASN A 109 14.19 14.45 15.78
CA ASN A 109 14.10 15.74 16.47
C ASN A 109 14.74 15.71 17.87
N SER A 110 14.78 14.54 18.51
CA SER A 110 15.49 14.31 19.78
C SER A 110 17.01 14.10 19.60
N GLY A 111 17.53 14.21 18.37
CA GLY A 111 18.95 14.06 18.05
C GLY A 111 19.40 12.61 17.82
N LEU A 112 18.48 11.65 17.77
CA LEU A 112 18.83 10.24 17.59
C LEU A 112 19.19 9.94 16.14
N GLY A 113 20.27 9.18 15.95
CA GLY A 113 20.63 8.62 14.66
C GLY A 113 19.69 7.49 14.22
N ILE A 114 19.83 7.04 12.98
CA ILE A 114 19.02 5.95 12.40
C ILE A 114 19.07 4.69 13.29
N SER A 115 20.28 4.25 13.67
CA SER A 115 20.46 3.01 14.44
C SER A 115 19.85 3.09 15.84
N GLU A 116 19.99 4.23 16.52
CA GLU A 116 19.42 4.43 17.85
C GLU A 116 17.89 4.51 17.81
N SER A 117 17.36 5.21 16.81
CA SER A 117 15.92 5.32 16.57
C SER A 117 15.30 3.94 16.34
N ILE A 118 15.91 3.10 15.49
CA ILE A 118 15.46 1.72 15.26
C ILE A 118 15.50 0.92 16.56
N LYS A 119 16.62 0.96 17.29
CA LYS A 119 16.81 0.19 18.53
C LYS A 119 15.79 0.56 19.60
N ILE A 120 15.48 1.85 19.77
CA ILE A 120 14.47 2.31 20.73
C ILE A 120 13.07 1.90 20.28
N HIS A 121 12.78 2.02 18.98
CA HIS A 121 11.49 1.62 18.43
C HIS A 121 11.21 0.13 18.57
N GLU A 122 12.20 -0.72 18.27
CA GLU A 122 12.10 -2.18 18.47
C GLU A 122 11.85 -2.51 19.94
N LYS A 123 12.61 -1.92 20.87
CA LYS A 123 12.36 -2.10 22.31
C LYS A 123 10.94 -1.69 22.73
N LYS A 124 10.40 -0.62 22.17
CA LYS A 124 9.02 -0.18 22.43
C LYS A 124 8.00 -1.20 21.94
N ILE A 125 8.26 -1.85 20.81
CA ILE A 125 7.43 -2.95 20.29
C ILE A 125 7.57 -4.19 21.18
N GLU A 126 8.79 -4.58 21.55
CA GLU A 126 9.06 -5.71 22.46
C GLU A 126 8.35 -5.53 23.81
N LEU A 127 8.37 -4.33 24.38
CA LEU A 127 7.68 -4.03 25.64
C LEU A 127 6.16 -4.15 25.53
N LYS A 128 5.59 -3.87 24.35
CA LYS A 128 4.13 -3.86 24.14
C LYS A 128 3.60 -5.22 23.68
N HIS A 129 4.35 -5.94 22.85
CA HIS A 129 3.91 -7.16 22.16
C HIS A 129 4.74 -8.40 22.52
N GLY A 130 5.87 -8.24 23.20
CA GLY A 130 6.80 -9.33 23.54
C GLY A 130 7.95 -9.49 22.54
N ILE A 131 9.03 -10.14 22.99
CA ILE A 131 10.32 -10.28 22.28
C ILE A 131 10.19 -11.10 20.98
N ASN A 132 9.28 -12.07 20.92
CA ASN A 132 9.08 -12.95 19.75
C ASN A 132 7.80 -12.63 18.98
N SER A 133 7.35 -11.37 19.02
CA SER A 133 6.10 -10.96 18.39
C SER A 133 6.25 -10.87 16.86
N THR A 134 5.18 -11.21 16.14
CA THR A 134 5.12 -11.04 14.67
C THR A 134 5.22 -9.58 14.25
N GLU A 135 4.96 -8.67 15.18
CA GLU A 135 4.98 -7.23 15.06
C GLU A 135 6.39 -6.69 14.77
N LEU A 136 7.44 -7.39 15.23
CA LEU A 136 8.82 -7.08 14.86
C LEU A 136 9.11 -7.33 13.37
N ALA A 137 8.44 -8.31 12.76
CA ALA A 137 8.54 -8.57 11.31
C ALA A 137 7.54 -7.73 10.48
N ASN A 138 6.60 -7.05 11.14
CA ASN A 138 5.54 -6.29 10.49
C ASN A 138 6.02 -4.89 10.08
N ALA A 139 6.33 -4.69 8.80
CA ALA A 139 6.82 -3.41 8.29
C ALA A 139 5.79 -2.26 8.40
N HIS A 140 4.51 -2.55 8.66
CA HIS A 140 3.51 -1.53 9.01
C HIS A 140 3.82 -0.85 10.36
N MET A 141 4.44 -1.60 11.28
CA MET A 141 4.74 -1.23 12.66
C MET A 141 6.25 -1.05 12.91
N ASN A 142 7.07 -1.99 12.43
CA ASN A 142 8.53 -1.99 12.52
C ASN A 142 9.15 -1.78 11.11
N PRO A 143 9.37 -0.53 10.68
CA PRO A 143 9.86 -0.25 9.34
C PRO A 143 11.28 -0.77 9.13
N LYS A 144 11.57 -1.24 7.92
CA LYS A 144 12.92 -1.68 7.53
C LYS A 144 13.92 -0.53 7.59
N TYR A 145 15.19 -0.85 7.84
CA TYR A 145 16.30 0.11 7.84
C TYR A 145 16.31 1.04 6.63
N ARG A 146 16.10 0.52 5.41
CA ARG A 146 16.07 1.32 4.18
C ARG A 146 14.99 2.40 4.20
N THR A 147 13.84 2.09 4.78
CA THR A 147 12.73 3.04 4.91
C THR A 147 13.06 4.12 5.93
N VAL A 148 13.59 3.74 7.10
CA VAL A 148 14.02 4.70 8.13
C VAL A 148 15.14 5.60 7.63
N ARG A 149 16.11 5.05 6.89
CA ARG A 149 17.19 5.83 6.26
C ARG A 149 16.63 6.87 5.29
N TYR A 150 15.68 6.49 4.44
CA TYR A 150 15.03 7.44 3.54
C TYR A 150 14.36 8.57 4.33
N TRP A 151 13.61 8.26 5.39
CA TRP A 151 12.99 9.29 6.24
C TRP A 151 14.01 10.20 6.91
N TYR A 152 15.10 9.64 7.43
CA TYR A 152 16.17 10.42 8.02
C TYR A 152 16.86 11.34 7.02
N ASP A 153 17.11 10.87 5.80
CA ASP A 153 17.70 11.68 4.73
C ASP A 153 16.79 12.84 4.33
N GLU A 154 15.47 12.62 4.23
CA GLU A 154 14.49 13.67 3.98
C GLU A 154 14.39 14.67 5.15
N TRP A 155 14.33 14.16 6.39
CA TRP A 155 14.35 14.99 7.59
C TRP A 155 15.62 15.84 7.66
N LYS A 156 16.79 15.25 7.37
CA LYS A 156 18.08 15.94 7.40
C LYS A 156 18.15 17.07 6.37
N LYS A 157 17.65 16.85 5.15
CA LYS A 157 17.57 17.91 4.12
C LYS A 157 16.73 19.10 4.59
N LEU A 158 15.62 18.82 5.26
CA LEU A 158 14.69 19.85 5.73
C LEU A 158 15.20 20.61 6.96
N ASN A 159 15.92 19.95 7.87
CA ASN A 159 16.28 20.51 9.17
C ASN A 159 17.75 20.95 9.30
N LEU A 160 18.66 20.33 8.55
CA LEU A 160 20.11 20.55 8.69
C LEU A 160 20.77 21.11 7.42
N GLY A 161 19.99 21.27 6.34
CA GLY A 161 20.47 21.79 5.06
C GLY A 161 21.42 20.85 4.30
N PRO A 162 21.83 21.22 3.08
CA PRO A 162 22.72 20.41 2.27
C PRO A 162 24.12 20.30 2.90
N HIS A 163 24.67 19.08 2.94
CA HIS A 163 26.10 18.84 3.22
C HIS A 163 26.97 19.21 2.00
N SER A 164 26.76 20.38 1.40
CA SER A 164 27.77 20.99 0.54
C SER A 164 28.84 21.52 1.49
N GLY A 165 30.01 20.87 1.51
CA GLY A 165 31.14 21.15 2.41
C GLY A 165 31.81 22.52 2.22
N ILE A 166 31.04 23.59 2.06
CA ILE A 166 31.51 24.94 2.27
C ILE A 166 31.33 25.19 3.76
N GLY A 167 32.41 24.88 4.50
CA GLY A 167 32.50 25.21 5.91
C GLY A 167 32.21 26.69 6.10
N VAL A 168 31.28 27.00 6.98
CA VAL A 168 31.09 28.34 7.51
C VAL A 168 32.34 28.64 8.35
N ASN A 169 33.39 29.14 7.71
CA ASN A 169 34.46 29.82 8.41
C ASN A 169 33.95 31.20 8.81
N LYS A 170 34.15 31.49 10.10
CA LYS A 170 33.90 32.76 10.77
C LYS A 170 34.50 33.95 10.04
#